data_AF-A0A925FG55-F1
#
_entry.id   AF-A0A925FG55-F1
#
_cell.length_a   1.000
_cell.length_b   1.000
_cell.length_c   1.000
_cell.angle_alpha   90.00
_cell.angle_beta   90.00
_cell.angle_gamma   90.00
#
_symmetry.space_group_name_H-M   'P 1'
#
loop_
_entity.id
_entity.type
_entity.pdbx_description
1 polymer ?
#
loop_
_entity_poly.entity_id
_entity_poly.type
_entity_poly.pdbx_seq_one_letter_code
_entity_poly.pdbx_strand_id
1 'polypeptide(L)'
;MAHRFEMVGGHPVLDFLNTINDWTADTPTDYLADGAEAAAFGEQAGVLSRAESRRMATLVHGPELGRLRVLRAVLERALQALLDARAPVAADLDALDALRTEVSRSAKLRLVDGRLTSEVGAERTGGSTLRLRLAAAALALLE
;
A
#
# COMPACT_ATOMS: atom_id res chain seq x y z
N MET A 1 -18.14 -5.31 13.50
CA MET A 1 -16.84 -5.37 14.22
C MET A 1 -15.78 -5.10 13.17
N ALA A 2 -14.83 -4.20 13.44
CA ALA A 2 -13.70 -3.98 12.52
C ALA A 2 -12.86 -5.27 12.46
N HIS A 3 -12.42 -5.65 11.26
CA HIS A 3 -11.53 -6.79 11.10
C HIS A 3 -10.20 -6.51 11.82
N ARG A 4 -9.64 -7.53 12.48
CA ARG A 4 -8.30 -7.44 13.08
C ARG A 4 -7.33 -8.10 12.12
N PHE A 5 -6.51 -7.28 11.45
CA PHE A 5 -5.56 -7.77 10.45
C PHE A 5 -4.42 -8.54 11.12
N GLU A 6 -3.92 -9.58 10.43
CA GLU A 6 -2.74 -10.30 10.87
C GLU A 6 -1.47 -9.55 10.44
N MET A 7 -0.79 -8.94 11.40
CA MET A 7 0.44 -8.17 11.19
C MET A 7 1.68 -9.05 11.31
N VAL A 8 1.65 -10.21 10.65
CA VAL A 8 2.66 -11.28 10.78
C VAL A 8 3.89 -11.06 9.90
N GLY A 9 3.80 -10.22 8.87
CA GLY A 9 4.90 -9.93 7.97
C GLY A 9 5.95 -8.99 8.57
N GLY A 10 5.61 -8.22 9.61
CA GLY A 10 6.53 -7.29 10.27
C GLY A 10 6.93 -6.09 9.41
N HIS A 11 6.34 -5.97 8.21
CA HIS A 11 6.52 -4.88 7.28
C HIS A 11 5.17 -4.55 6.64
N PRO A 12 4.73 -3.27 6.62
CA PRO A 12 3.38 -2.90 6.17
C PRO A 12 2.99 -3.41 4.79
N VAL A 13 3.95 -3.57 3.89
CA VAL A 13 3.71 -4.10 2.53
C VAL A 13 3.40 -5.60 2.57
N LEU A 14 4.11 -6.37 3.39
CA LEU A 14 3.86 -7.81 3.54
C LEU A 14 2.53 -8.03 4.25
N ASP A 15 2.24 -7.25 5.29
CA ASP A 15 0.96 -7.28 5.99
C ASP A 15 -0.20 -6.86 5.06
N PHE A 16 0.05 -5.92 4.14
CA PHE A 16 -0.91 -5.52 3.12
C PHE A 16 -1.25 -6.66 2.15
N LEU A 17 -0.28 -7.48 1.75
CA LEU A 17 -0.56 -8.67 0.93
C LEU A 17 -1.36 -9.72 1.70
N ASN A 18 -1.12 -9.86 3.00
CA ASN A 18 -1.85 -10.77 3.89
C ASN A 18 -3.31 -10.34 4.15
N THR A 19 -3.74 -9.20 3.63
CA THR A 19 -5.16 -8.81 3.65
C THR A 19 -6.00 -9.52 2.57
N ILE A 20 -5.36 -10.30 1.69
CA ILE A 20 -6.04 -11.27 0.83
C ILE A 20 -5.82 -12.64 1.45
N ASN A 21 -6.93 -13.31 1.78
CA ASN A 21 -6.88 -14.72 2.16
C ASN A 21 -6.97 -15.60 0.92
N ASP A 22 -6.02 -16.54 0.81
CA ASP A 22 -5.85 -17.50 -0.27
C ASP A 22 -5.83 -16.87 -1.67
N TRP A 23 -4.64 -16.42 -2.09
CA TRP A 23 -4.37 -15.90 -3.42
C TRP A 23 -4.61 -16.90 -4.55
N THR A 24 -4.68 -18.20 -4.24
CA THR A 24 -4.84 -19.27 -5.24
C THR A 24 -6.29 -19.69 -5.45
N ALA A 25 -7.20 -19.24 -4.58
CA ALA A 25 -8.62 -19.50 -4.72
C ALA A 25 -9.20 -18.79 -5.96
N ASP A 26 -10.23 -19.39 -6.57
CA ASP A 26 -10.99 -18.77 -7.66
C ASP A 26 -11.63 -17.43 -7.26
N THR A 27 -11.89 -17.25 -5.96
CA THR A 27 -12.38 -15.99 -5.38
C THR A 27 -11.67 -15.74 -4.06
N PRO A 28 -10.49 -15.11 -4.08
CA PRO A 28 -9.76 -14.75 -2.88
C PRO A 28 -10.59 -13.82 -2.00
N THR A 29 -10.51 -13.99 -0.68
CA THR A 29 -11.25 -13.12 0.24
C THR A 29 -10.46 -11.84 0.48
N ASP A 30 -10.98 -10.70 0.03
CA ASP A 30 -10.40 -9.37 0.25
C ASP A 30 -10.91 -8.74 1.54
N TYR A 31 -10.05 -8.70 2.56
CA TYR A 31 -10.36 -8.06 3.84
C TYR A 31 -10.36 -6.53 3.76
N LEU A 32 -9.89 -5.93 2.65
CA LEU A 32 -9.99 -4.48 2.38
C LEU A 32 -11.12 -4.20 1.38
N ALA A 33 -12.31 -4.69 1.71
CA ALA A 33 -13.48 -4.63 0.84
C ALA A 33 -13.96 -3.19 0.57
N ASP A 34 -13.78 -2.28 1.54
CA ASP A 34 -14.21 -0.89 1.46
C ASP A 34 -13.19 0.10 2.06
N GLY A 35 -13.52 1.39 2.00
CA GLY A 35 -12.66 2.47 2.49
C GLY A 35 -12.48 2.48 4.01
N ALA A 36 -13.44 1.94 4.77
CA ALA A 36 -13.35 1.86 6.23
C ALA A 36 -12.37 0.76 6.65
N GLU A 37 -12.45 -0.42 6.04
CA GLU A 37 -11.49 -1.51 6.26
C GLU A 37 -10.08 -1.12 5.78
N ALA A 38 -9.97 -0.43 4.63
CA ALA A 38 -8.68 0.11 4.16
C ALA A 38 -8.06 1.10 5.16
N ALA A 39 -8.86 2.02 5.70
CA ALA A 39 -8.38 2.98 6.70
C ALA A 39 -7.98 2.29 8.02
N ALA A 40 -8.78 1.31 8.47
CA ALA A 40 -8.49 0.53 9.68
C ALA A 40 -7.18 -0.25 9.55
N PHE A 41 -6.94 -0.89 8.40
CA PHE A 41 -5.65 -1.51 8.10
C PHE A 41 -4.51 -0.51 8.14
N GLY A 42 -4.66 0.64 7.47
CA GLY A 42 -3.62 1.66 7.43
C GLY A 42 -3.22 2.17 8.82
N GLU A 43 -4.18 2.31 9.73
CA GLU A 43 -3.92 2.64 11.14
C GLU A 43 -3.21 1.51 11.87
N GLN A 44 -3.71 0.28 11.75
CA GLN A 44 -3.13 -0.89 12.42
C GLN A 44 -1.70 -1.17 11.95
N ALA A 45 -1.40 -0.91 10.68
CA ALA A 45 -0.09 -1.04 10.05
C ALA A 45 0.87 0.11 10.35
N GLY A 46 0.43 1.14 11.08
CA GLY A 46 1.22 2.33 11.35
C GLY A 46 1.51 3.19 10.11
N VAL A 47 0.84 2.92 8.99
CA VAL A 47 0.96 3.70 7.73
C VAL A 47 0.18 5.01 7.82
N LEU A 48 -0.92 5.00 8.58
CA LEU A 48 -1.76 6.15 8.88
C LEU A 48 -1.75 6.41 10.38
N SER A 49 -1.72 7.68 10.76
CA SER A 49 -2.13 8.09 12.09
C SER A 49 -3.63 7.89 12.29
N ARG A 50 -4.08 7.80 13.54
CA ARG A 50 -5.51 7.73 13.88
C ARG A 50 -6.33 8.89 13.30
N ALA A 51 -5.76 10.09 13.20
CA ALA A 51 -6.43 11.24 12.61
C ALA A 51 -6.59 11.08 11.09
N GLU A 52 -5.54 10.60 10.41
CA GLU A 52 -5.57 10.31 8.97
C GLU A 52 -6.55 9.18 8.65
N SER A 53 -6.54 8.09 9.42
CA SER A 53 -7.48 6.96 9.31
C SER A 53 -8.95 7.41 9.33
N ARG A 54 -9.33 8.23 10.32
CA ARG A 54 -10.69 8.78 10.42
C ARG A 54 -11.08 9.64 9.20
N ARG A 55 -10.17 10.48 8.72
CA ARG A 55 -10.40 11.29 7.51
C ARG A 55 -10.49 10.42 6.26
N MET A 56 -9.67 9.37 6.19
CA MET A 56 -9.60 8.47 5.04
C MET A 56 -10.84 7.59 4.89
N ALA A 57 -11.42 7.12 6.00
CA ALA A 57 -12.65 6.33 5.98
C ALA A 57 -13.79 7.02 5.19
N THR A 58 -13.79 8.36 5.15
CA THR A 58 -14.78 9.16 4.40
C THR A 58 -14.34 9.57 3.00
N LEU A 59 -13.05 9.42 2.65
CA LEU A 59 -12.46 9.92 1.39
C LEU A 59 -12.10 8.80 0.41
N VAL A 60 -11.92 7.58 0.91
CA VAL A 60 -11.58 6.42 0.08
C VAL A 60 -12.87 5.86 -0.52
N HIS A 61 -12.99 6.02 -1.83
CA HIS A 61 -14.13 5.55 -2.62
C HIS A 61 -13.69 4.68 -3.79
N GLY A 62 -14.66 4.13 -4.52
CA GLY A 62 -14.48 3.10 -5.57
C GLY A 62 -13.21 3.20 -6.43
N PRO A 63 -12.89 4.36 -7.04
CA PRO A 63 -11.68 4.49 -7.86
C PRO A 63 -10.37 4.25 -7.10
N GLU A 64 -10.26 4.77 -5.88
CA GLU A 64 -9.03 4.66 -5.09
C GLU A 64 -8.90 3.27 -4.47
N LEU A 65 -10.01 2.64 -4.07
CA LEU A 65 -10.01 1.22 -3.70
C LEU A 65 -9.58 0.32 -4.86
N GLY A 66 -10.06 0.61 -6.07
CA GLY A 66 -9.61 -0.08 -7.29
C GLY A 66 -8.09 0.03 -7.47
N ARG A 67 -7.52 1.23 -7.31
CA ARG A 67 -6.06 1.43 -7.38
C ARG A 67 -5.30 0.74 -6.25
N LEU A 68 -5.87 0.68 -5.05
CA LEU A 68 -5.30 -0.06 -3.91
C LEU A 68 -5.23 -1.56 -4.23
N ARG A 69 -6.28 -2.13 -4.83
CA ARG A 69 -6.32 -3.53 -5.28
C ARG A 69 -5.30 -3.80 -6.39
N VAL A 70 -5.21 -2.90 -7.37
CA VAL A 70 -4.21 -3.00 -8.44
C VAL A 70 -2.79 -2.98 -7.87
N LEU A 71 -2.50 -2.06 -6.93
CA LEU A 71 -1.22 -2.04 -6.23
C LEU A 71 -0.93 -3.39 -5.56
N ARG A 72 -1.89 -3.94 -4.82
CA ARG A 72 -1.72 -5.23 -4.13
C ARG A 72 -1.39 -6.36 -5.11
N ALA A 73 -2.13 -6.45 -6.22
CA ALA A 73 -1.93 -7.48 -7.22
C ALA A 73 -0.59 -7.34 -7.96
N VAL A 74 -0.13 -6.12 -8.25
CA VAL A 74 1.20 -5.88 -8.84
C VAL A 74 2.30 -6.31 -7.88
N LEU A 75 2.17 -5.96 -6.60
CA LEU A 75 3.17 -6.30 -5.57
C LEU A 75 3.24 -7.81 -5.32
N GLU A 76 2.10 -8.49 -5.25
CA GLU A 76 2.04 -9.95 -5.11
C GLU A 76 2.78 -10.63 -6.27
N ARG A 77 2.46 -10.29 -7.53
CA ARG A 77 3.11 -10.90 -8.69
C ARG A 77 4.60 -10.63 -8.75
N ALA A 78 5.01 -9.40 -8.45
CA ALA A 78 6.41 -9.02 -8.45
C ALA A 78 7.20 -9.78 -7.37
N LEU A 79 6.69 -9.82 -6.14
CA LEU A 79 7.33 -10.53 -5.04
C LEU A 79 7.35 -12.05 -5.27
N GLN A 80 6.26 -12.63 -5.79
CA GLN A 80 6.20 -14.05 -6.11
C GLN A 80 7.22 -14.42 -7.21
N ALA A 81 7.36 -13.58 -8.25
CA ALA A 81 8.39 -13.80 -9.26
C ALA A 81 9.80 -13.81 -8.66
N LEU A 82 10.10 -12.85 -7.76
CA LEU A 82 11.39 -12.77 -7.07
C LEU A 82 11.63 -13.99 -6.18
N LEU A 83 10.62 -14.45 -5.43
CA LEU A 83 10.70 -15.67 -4.61
C LEU A 83 10.98 -16.92 -5.46
N ASP A 84 10.42 -16.98 -6.66
CA ASP A 84 10.66 -18.06 -7.63
C ASP A 84 11.99 -17.91 -8.40
N ALA A 85 12.83 -16.93 -8.04
CA ALA A 85 14.06 -16.58 -8.76
C ALA A 85 13.84 -16.26 -10.26
N ARG A 86 12.68 -15.69 -10.60
CA ARG A 86 12.31 -15.22 -11.94
C ARG A 86 12.22 -13.71 -11.97
N ALA A 87 12.46 -13.13 -13.13
CA ALA A 87 12.19 -11.70 -13.34
C ALA A 87 10.67 -11.43 -13.32
N PRO A 88 10.19 -10.36 -12.65
CA PRO A 88 8.84 -9.86 -12.87
C PRO A 88 8.60 -9.53 -14.35
N VAL A 89 7.35 -9.65 -14.80
CA VAL A 89 6.99 -9.35 -16.18
C VAL A 89 7.08 -7.84 -16.45
N ALA A 90 7.36 -7.46 -17.70
CA ALA A 90 7.56 -6.06 -18.08
C ALA A 90 6.41 -5.14 -17.65
N ALA A 91 5.16 -5.59 -17.77
CA ALA A 91 4.00 -4.81 -17.36
C ALA A 91 3.96 -4.49 -15.85
N ASP A 92 4.46 -5.40 -15.00
CA ASP A 92 4.54 -5.15 -13.55
C ASP A 92 5.68 -4.18 -13.23
N LEU A 93 6.81 -4.28 -13.95
CA LEU A 93 7.91 -3.32 -13.84
C LEU A 93 7.48 -1.91 -14.27
N ASP A 94 6.76 -1.78 -15.37
CA ASP A 94 6.21 -0.51 -15.85
C ASP A 94 5.21 0.09 -14.84
N ALA A 95 4.38 -0.76 -14.21
CA ALA A 95 3.46 -0.34 -13.16
C ALA A 95 4.20 0.15 -11.90
N LEU A 96 5.25 -0.54 -11.48
CA LEU A 96 6.10 -0.13 -10.36
C LEU A 96 6.84 1.18 -10.66
N ASP A 97 7.30 1.39 -11.89
CA ASP A 97 7.96 2.64 -12.27
C ASP A 97 6.99 3.83 -12.34
N ALA A 98 5.77 3.61 -12.83
CA ALA A 98 4.70 4.59 -12.78
C ALA A 98 4.36 4.98 -11.33
N LEU A 99 4.31 4.00 -10.42
CA LEU A 99 4.12 4.24 -8.98
C LEU A 99 5.28 5.02 -8.36
N ARG A 100 6.53 4.70 -8.71
CA ARG A 100 7.74 5.44 -8.28
C ARG A 100 7.63 6.92 -8.66
N THR A 101 7.20 7.18 -9.89
CA THR A 101 6.97 8.54 -10.39
C THR A 101 5.86 9.25 -9.61
N GLU A 102 4.74 8.57 -9.35
CA GLU A 102 3.60 9.13 -8.60
C GLU A 102 3.97 9.46 -7.14
N VAL A 103 4.68 8.55 -6.46
CA VAL A 103 5.21 8.73 -5.11
C VAL A 103 6.13 9.95 -5.09
N SER A 104 7.07 10.03 -6.03
CA SER A 104 8.04 11.14 -6.10
C SER A 104 7.38 12.50 -6.29
N ARG A 105 6.32 12.59 -7.11
CA ARG A 105 5.53 13.83 -7.31
C ARG A 105 4.72 14.24 -6.06
N SER A 106 4.29 13.24 -5.29
CA SER A 106 3.44 13.42 -4.11
C SER A 106 4.25 13.71 -2.84
N ALA A 107 5.48 13.23 -2.79
CA ALA A 107 6.35 13.39 -1.64
C ALA A 107 6.92 14.80 -1.50
N LYS A 108 7.38 15.12 -0.29
CA LYS A 108 8.21 16.28 0.00
C LYS A 108 9.43 15.84 0.80
N LEU A 109 10.57 16.49 0.54
CA LEU A 109 11.75 16.32 1.36
C LEU A 109 11.55 17.02 2.70
N ARG A 110 11.90 16.32 3.78
CA ARG A 110 11.95 16.83 5.14
C ARG A 110 13.28 16.46 5.78
N LEU A 111 13.74 17.29 6.71
CA LEU A 111 14.89 16.98 7.53
C LEU A 111 14.38 16.43 8.87
N VAL A 112 14.62 15.16 9.14
CA VAL A 112 14.25 14.46 10.38
C VAL A 112 15.53 13.91 11.00
N ASP A 113 15.85 14.34 12.22
CA ASP A 113 17.06 13.94 12.95
C ASP A 113 18.35 14.07 12.12
N GLY A 114 18.47 15.17 11.37
CA GLY A 114 19.62 15.46 10.51
C GLY A 114 19.69 14.63 9.23
N ARG A 115 18.68 13.82 8.93
CA ARG A 115 18.57 13.02 7.69
C ARG A 115 17.48 13.57 6.79
N LEU A 116 17.79 13.69 5.50
CA LEU A 116 16.77 14.00 4.49
C LEU A 116 15.92 12.76 4.27
N THR A 117 14.62 12.89 4.51
CA THR A 117 13.62 11.85 4.27
C THR A 117 12.59 12.34 3.27
N SER A 118 12.13 11.44 2.41
CA SER A 118 11.02 11.70 1.49
C SER A 118 9.73 11.25 2.16
N GLU A 119 8.80 12.18 2.39
CA GLU A 119 7.54 11.89 3.08
C GLU A 119 6.33 12.20 2.19
N VAL A 120 5.42 11.23 2.08
CA VAL A 120 4.10 11.41 1.47
C VAL A 120 3.13 11.95 2.54
N GLY A 121 2.83 13.25 2.47
CA GLY A 121 1.96 13.92 3.44
C GLY A 121 0.48 13.86 3.07
N ALA A 122 -0.37 13.45 4.01
CA ALA A 122 -1.81 13.25 3.79
C ALA A 122 -2.56 14.50 3.28
N GLU A 123 -2.13 15.69 3.70
CA GLU A 123 -2.70 16.98 3.29
C GLU A 123 -2.64 17.20 1.75
N ARG A 124 -1.68 16.58 1.05
CA ARG A 124 -1.56 16.69 -0.42
C ARG A 124 -2.25 15.56 -1.16
N THR A 125 -2.35 14.39 -0.54
CA THR A 125 -2.74 13.16 -1.22
C THR A 125 -4.18 12.74 -0.93
N GLY A 126 -4.81 13.29 0.11
CA GLY A 126 -6.21 13.02 0.43
C GLY A 126 -6.50 11.52 0.55
N GLY A 127 -7.49 11.03 -0.20
CA GLY A 127 -7.85 9.60 -0.23
C GLY A 127 -6.72 8.67 -0.69
N SER A 128 -5.76 9.16 -1.48
CA SER A 128 -4.65 8.34 -2.01
C SER A 128 -3.50 8.11 -1.01
N THR A 129 -3.58 8.69 0.19
CA THR A 129 -2.47 8.68 1.17
C THR A 129 -2.01 7.28 1.52
N LEU A 130 -2.94 6.36 1.83
CA LEU A 130 -2.60 4.98 2.16
C LEU A 130 -1.86 4.29 1.01
N ARG A 131 -2.44 4.34 -0.20
CA ARG A 131 -1.85 3.70 -1.38
C ARG A 131 -0.45 4.23 -1.67
N LEU A 132 -0.26 5.55 -1.61
CA LEU A 132 1.03 6.17 -1.92
C LEU A 132 2.09 5.89 -0.85
N ARG A 133 1.71 5.82 0.43
CA ARG A 133 2.64 5.42 1.50
C ARG A 133 3.00 3.93 1.42
N LEU A 134 2.03 3.06 1.11
CA LEU A 134 2.30 1.64 0.85
C LEU A 134 3.19 1.46 -0.38
N ALA A 135 2.96 2.20 -1.46
CA ALA A 135 3.80 2.17 -2.65
C ALA A 135 5.23 2.64 -2.34
N ALA A 136 5.40 3.71 -1.55
CA ALA A 136 6.71 4.17 -1.11
C ALA A 136 7.45 3.11 -0.28
N ALA A 137 6.74 2.49 0.68
CA ALA A 137 7.30 1.39 1.48
C ALA A 137 7.63 0.16 0.64
N ALA A 138 6.86 -0.13 -0.41
CA ALA A 138 7.11 -1.25 -1.30
C ALA A 138 8.34 -1.02 -2.18
N LEU A 139 8.50 0.18 -2.73
CA LEU A 139 9.70 0.54 -3.49
C LEU A 139 10.96 0.43 -2.62
N ALA A 140 10.90 0.92 -1.37
CA ALA A 140 12.01 0.80 -0.43
C ALA A 140 12.32 -0.64 0.01
N LEU A 141 11.35 -1.56 -0.07
CA LEU A 141 11.55 -2.98 0.23
C LEU A 141 12.21 -3.74 -0.94
N LEU A 142 12.01 -3.27 -2.17
CA LEU A 142 12.49 -3.90 -3.39
C LEU A 142 13.86 -3.39 -3.86
N GLU A 143 14.37 -2.31 -3.26
CA GLU A 143 15.68 -1.70 -3.51
C GLU A 143 16.73 -2.14 -2.48
#